data_AF-A0A7W4W916-F1
#
_entry.id   AF-A0A7W4W916-F1
#
_cell.length_a   1.000
_cell.length_b   1.000
_cell.length_c   1.000
_cell.angle_alpha   90.00
_cell.angle_beta   90.00
_cell.angle_gamma   90.00
#
_symmetry.space_group_name_H-M   'P 1'
#
loop_
_entity.id
_entity.type
_entity.pdbx_description
1 polymer ?
#
loop_
_entity_poly.entity_id
_entity_poly.type
_entity_poly.pdbx_seq_one_letter_code
_entity_poly.pdbx_strand_id
1 'polypeptide(L)'
;MKIPRPVTNALPAATDRQNTTRGSRDARDPAPAGTDGIPGHKAPLQADYKRALFEHFGIVFNELYALANMPIQRFGSTLISKGQFHDYMRLLKDNHAADNLEDVMCRSLVSVDWRGHLYDCDFNQQLGLALPGPTQSGRPHLRDLLREDLSGRPVRVADHCFGCTAGQGSSCGGAL
;
A
#
# COMPACT_ATOMS: atom_id res chain seq x y z
N MET A 1 -8.42 -8.77 18.78
CA MET A 1 -7.09 -9.06 19.37
C MET A 1 -6.05 -8.55 18.38
N LYS A 2 -5.47 -7.35 18.61
CA LYS A 2 -4.42 -6.78 17.76
C LYS A 2 -3.12 -7.48 18.12
N ILE A 3 -2.58 -8.30 17.23
CA ILE A 3 -1.35 -9.07 17.49
C ILE A 3 -0.20 -8.41 16.71
N PRO A 4 0.83 -7.85 17.38
CA PRO A 4 1.92 -7.18 16.69
C PRO A 4 2.91 -8.21 16.11
N ARG A 5 3.10 -8.19 14.79
CA ARG A 5 4.22 -8.89 14.12
C ARG A 5 5.36 -7.90 13.85
N PRO A 6 6.60 -8.13 14.34
CA PRO A 6 7.71 -7.23 14.09
C PRO A 6 8.09 -7.21 12.60
N VAL A 7 8.28 -6.02 12.04
CA VAL A 7 8.82 -5.83 10.69
C VAL A 7 10.35 -5.85 10.83
N THR A 8 11.01 -6.98 10.59
CA THR A 8 12.48 -7.05 10.68
C THR A 8 13.14 -6.70 9.35
N ASN A 9 13.56 -5.45 9.25
CA ASN A 9 14.86 -4.95 8.78
C ASN A 9 14.66 -3.56 8.17
N ALA A 10 15.43 -2.60 8.68
CA ALA A 10 15.52 -1.24 8.19
C ALA A 10 15.72 -1.25 6.67
N LEU A 11 14.81 -0.61 5.95
CA LEU A 11 14.99 -0.36 4.53
C LEU A 11 16.21 0.56 4.38
N PRO A 12 17.17 0.23 3.49
CA PRO A 12 18.38 1.02 3.36
C PRO A 12 18.02 2.44 2.90
N ALA A 13 18.58 3.44 3.59
CA ALA A 13 18.44 4.84 3.25
C ALA A 13 19.00 5.09 1.84
N ALA A 14 18.19 5.69 0.97
CA ALA A 14 18.62 6.14 -0.33
C ALA A 14 19.53 7.36 -0.16
N THR A 15 20.82 7.23 -0.49
CA THR A 15 21.75 8.35 -0.55
C THR A 15 21.46 9.26 -1.75
N ASP A 16 21.41 10.55 -1.43
CA ASP A 16 21.11 11.72 -2.25
C ASP A 16 22.06 11.91 -3.46
N ARG A 17 21.48 12.24 -4.62
CA ARG A 17 22.12 13.06 -5.66
C ARG A 17 21.09 13.98 -6.30
N GLN A 18 21.22 15.25 -5.93
CA GLN A 18 20.56 16.43 -6.46
C GLN A 18 20.62 16.51 -7.99
N ASN A 19 19.51 16.87 -8.64
CA ASN A 19 19.55 17.88 -9.70
C ASN A 19 18.19 18.58 -9.88
N THR A 20 18.26 19.91 -9.90
CA THR A 20 17.18 20.89 -9.99
C THR A 20 16.66 21.07 -11.41
N THR A 21 15.34 21.26 -11.59
CA THR A 21 14.73 22.36 -12.39
C THR A 21 13.20 22.28 -12.30
N ARG A 22 12.58 23.33 -11.76
CA ARG A 22 11.13 23.42 -11.47
C ARG A 22 10.47 24.31 -12.54
N GLY A 23 9.61 23.74 -13.39
CA GLY A 23 8.77 24.51 -14.33
C GLY A 23 7.46 24.95 -13.65
N SER A 24 7.14 26.23 -13.73
CA SER A 24 5.95 26.86 -13.13
C SER A 24 4.66 26.38 -13.79
N ARG A 25 3.62 26.08 -12.99
CA ARG A 25 2.23 25.95 -13.46
C ARG A 25 1.33 26.90 -12.67
N ASP A 26 0.47 27.58 -13.42
CA ASP A 26 -0.48 28.60 -12.99
C ASP A 26 -1.39 28.15 -11.83
N ALA A 27 -1.57 29.06 -10.88
CA ALA A 27 -2.50 28.97 -9.77
C ALA A 27 -3.88 29.46 -10.20
N ARG A 28 -4.80 28.56 -10.55
CA ARG A 28 -6.25 28.82 -10.62
C ARG A 28 -7.03 27.51 -10.78
N ASP A 29 -6.96 26.67 -9.76
CA ASP A 29 -8.00 25.73 -9.32
C ASP A 29 -7.45 24.95 -8.11
N PRO A 30 -8.16 24.84 -6.98
CA PRO A 30 -7.72 23.97 -5.90
C PRO A 30 -7.82 22.53 -6.41
N ALA A 31 -6.68 21.95 -6.75
CA ALA A 31 -6.59 20.54 -7.11
C ALA A 31 -7.24 19.69 -6.00
N PRO A 32 -8.07 18.69 -6.32
CA PRO A 32 -8.60 17.79 -5.31
C PRO A 32 -7.44 17.14 -4.56
N ALA A 33 -7.55 17.09 -3.23
CA ALA A 33 -6.47 16.66 -2.33
C ALA A 33 -5.98 15.24 -2.68
N GLY A 34 -4.88 15.17 -3.42
CA GLY A 34 -4.27 13.95 -3.94
C GLY A 34 -3.42 14.27 -5.17
N THR A 35 -2.27 14.89 -4.97
CA THR A 35 -1.29 15.05 -6.05
C THR A 35 -0.44 13.79 -6.16
N ASP A 36 -0.14 13.38 -7.39
CA ASP A 36 0.84 12.33 -7.73
C ASP A 36 0.42 10.87 -7.45
N GLY A 37 -0.88 10.59 -7.26
CA GLY A 37 -1.39 9.21 -7.18
C GLY A 37 -1.27 8.55 -5.81
N ILE A 38 -0.99 9.34 -4.77
CA ILE A 38 -1.14 8.97 -3.36
C ILE A 38 -2.42 9.64 -2.82
N PRO A 39 -3.29 8.93 -2.08
CA PRO A 39 -4.43 9.52 -1.41
C PRO A 39 -4.04 10.70 -0.50
N GLY A 40 -4.73 11.84 -0.65
CA GLY A 40 -4.65 12.94 0.30
C GLY A 40 -5.48 12.68 1.57
N HIS A 41 -5.64 13.70 2.42
CA HIS A 41 -6.45 13.59 3.63
C HIS A 41 -7.91 13.22 3.31
N LYS A 42 -8.43 12.18 3.97
CA LYS A 42 -9.77 11.61 3.73
C LYS A 42 -10.89 12.62 3.97
N ALA A 43 -10.85 13.38 5.06
CA ALA A 43 -11.95 14.27 5.46
C ALA A 43 -12.30 15.35 4.42
N PRO A 44 -11.36 16.19 3.94
CA PRO A 44 -11.68 17.18 2.90
C PRO A 44 -12.10 16.52 1.59
N LEU A 45 -11.42 15.45 1.18
CA LEU A 45 -11.74 14.72 -0.05
C LEU A 45 -13.15 14.12 -0.01
N GLN A 46 -13.54 13.53 1.12
CA GLN A 46 -14.88 12.98 1.32
C GLN A 46 -15.96 14.05 1.20
N ALA A 47 -15.75 15.22 1.80
CA ALA A 47 -16.70 16.33 1.74
C ALA A 47 -16.89 16.82 0.29
N ASP A 48 -15.80 16.96 -0.46
CA ASP A 48 -15.84 17.37 -1.86
C ASP A 48 -16.58 16.33 -2.73
N TYR A 49 -16.26 15.04 -2.57
CA TYR A 49 -16.96 13.98 -3.31
C TYR A 49 -18.44 13.89 -2.95
N LYS A 50 -18.81 14.05 -1.67
CA LYS A 50 -20.24 14.07 -1.26
C LYS A 50 -21.00 15.19 -1.95
N ARG A 51 -20.43 16.40 -1.96
CA ARG A 51 -21.04 17.57 -2.61
C ARG A 51 -21.18 17.37 -4.11
N ALA A 52 -20.09 17.08 -4.81
CA ALA A 52 -20.09 16.96 -6.27
C ALA A 52 -20.98 15.81 -6.77
N LEU A 53 -20.92 14.63 -6.12
CA LEU A 53 -21.72 13.48 -6.53
C LEU A 53 -23.22 13.68 -6.27
N PHE A 54 -23.58 14.41 -5.22
CA PHE A 54 -24.97 14.76 -4.96
C PHE A 54 -25.48 15.80 -5.96
N GLU A 55 -24.76 16.89 -6.16
CA GLU A 55 -25.17 17.99 -7.05
C GLU A 55 -25.34 17.55 -8.51
N HIS A 56 -24.44 16.70 -9.02
CA HIS A 56 -24.45 16.29 -10.42
C HIS A 56 -25.25 15.02 -10.69
N PHE A 57 -25.38 14.11 -9.71
CA PHE A 57 -25.92 12.76 -9.95
C PHE A 57 -26.93 12.30 -8.89
N GLY A 58 -27.19 13.08 -7.83
CA GLY A 58 -28.05 12.68 -6.72
C GLY A 58 -27.51 11.49 -5.92
N ILE A 59 -26.22 11.19 -6.04
CA ILE A 59 -25.58 10.06 -5.37
C ILE A 59 -25.22 10.44 -3.93
N VAL A 60 -25.61 9.59 -2.98
CA VAL A 60 -25.26 9.70 -1.56
C VAL A 60 -24.42 8.49 -1.14
N PHE A 61 -23.42 8.72 -0.29
CA PHE A 61 -22.58 7.65 0.28
C PHE A 61 -22.16 8.01 1.71
N ASN A 62 -21.74 6.99 2.46
CA ASN A 62 -21.40 7.15 3.88
C ASN A 62 -19.93 7.57 4.05
N GLU A 63 -19.01 6.72 3.59
CA GLU A 63 -17.56 6.86 3.78
C GLU A 63 -16.80 6.76 2.45
N LEU A 64 -15.74 7.55 2.30
CA LEU A 64 -14.82 7.51 1.18
C LEU A 64 -13.56 6.73 1.57
N TYR A 65 -13.24 5.69 0.81
CA TYR A 65 -11.96 4.99 0.93
C TYR A 65 -11.10 5.31 -0.28
N ALA A 66 -9.92 5.88 -0.03
CA ALA A 66 -8.95 6.19 -1.06
C ALA A 66 -7.71 5.31 -0.86
N LEU A 67 -7.33 4.57 -1.90
CA LEU A 67 -6.22 3.63 -1.88
C LEU A 67 -5.24 3.99 -3.00
N ALA A 68 -3.95 4.02 -2.69
CA ALA A 68 -2.92 4.15 -3.71
C ALA A 68 -2.91 2.89 -4.60
N ASN A 69 -2.72 3.09 -5.90
CA ASN A 69 -2.51 1.97 -6.80
C ASN A 69 -1.14 1.34 -6.53
N MET A 70 -1.11 0.06 -6.18
CA MET A 70 0.16 -0.62 -5.92
C MET A 70 0.99 -0.75 -7.20
N PRO A 71 2.32 -0.49 -7.17
CA PRO A 71 3.21 -0.51 -8.32
C PRO A 71 3.56 -1.94 -8.77
N ILE A 72 2.54 -2.79 -8.94
CA ILE A 72 2.67 -4.20 -9.30
C ILE A 72 1.80 -4.53 -10.51
N GLN A 73 2.08 -5.66 -11.17
CA GLN A 73 1.28 -6.22 -12.27
C GLN A 73 0.86 -5.13 -13.28
N ARG A 74 -0.44 -4.99 -13.56
CA ARG A 74 -0.96 -4.07 -14.59
C ARG A 74 -0.51 -2.62 -14.41
N PHE A 75 -0.58 -2.09 -13.18
CA PHE A 75 -0.18 -0.70 -12.94
C PHE A 75 1.34 -0.54 -13.03
N GLY A 76 2.09 -1.49 -12.47
CA GLY A 76 3.54 -1.56 -12.62
C GLY A 76 3.98 -1.58 -14.10
N SER A 77 3.37 -2.43 -14.94
CA SER A 77 3.65 -2.47 -16.38
C SER A 77 3.32 -1.16 -17.08
N THR A 78 2.24 -0.49 -16.69
CA THR A 78 1.87 0.83 -17.24
C THR A 78 2.95 1.86 -16.90
N LEU A 79 3.39 1.91 -15.64
CA LEU A 79 4.46 2.81 -15.21
C LEU A 79 5.77 2.54 -15.96
N ILE A 80 6.15 1.28 -16.14
CA ILE A 80 7.35 0.89 -16.89
C ILE A 80 7.24 1.36 -18.35
N SER A 81 6.12 1.09 -19.02
CA SER A 81 5.91 1.49 -20.42
C SER A 81 5.97 3.00 -20.65
N LYS A 82 5.67 3.80 -19.61
CA LYS A 82 5.71 5.26 -19.63
C LYS A 82 7.03 5.83 -19.10
N GLY A 83 7.97 4.99 -18.65
CA GLY A 83 9.21 5.42 -18.03
C GLY A 83 9.02 6.06 -16.64
N GLN A 84 7.87 5.87 -15.99
CA GLN A 84 7.48 6.54 -14.74
C GLN A 84 7.68 5.66 -13.50
N PHE A 85 8.10 4.40 -13.66
CA PHE A 85 8.18 3.44 -12.55
C PHE A 85 9.13 3.90 -11.43
N HIS A 86 10.34 4.35 -11.79
CA HIS A 86 11.32 4.78 -10.79
C HIS A 86 10.88 6.04 -10.04
N ASP A 87 10.27 7.00 -10.73
CA ASP A 87 9.79 8.24 -10.11
C ASP A 87 8.60 7.96 -9.19
N TYR A 88 7.68 7.08 -9.60
CA TYR A 88 6.58 6.65 -8.74
C TYR A 88 7.08 5.89 -7.51
N MET A 89 8.04 4.97 -7.67
CA MET A 89 8.67 4.30 -6.55
C MET A 89 9.37 5.26 -5.59
N ARG A 90 10.01 6.32 -6.12
CA ARG A 90 10.62 7.38 -5.31
C ARG A 90 9.56 8.16 -4.54
N LEU A 91 8.48 8.56 -5.18
CA LEU A 91 7.35 9.23 -4.54
C LEU A 91 6.83 8.42 -3.35
N LEU A 92 6.61 7.10 -3.52
CA LEU A 92 6.15 6.23 -2.43
C LEU A 92 7.16 6.16 -1.28
N LYS A 93 8.46 6.11 -1.59
CA LYS A 93 9.55 6.06 -0.59
C LYS A 93 9.65 7.38 0.17
N ASP A 94 9.60 8.50 -0.54
CA ASP A 94 9.70 9.85 0.02
C ASP A 94 8.49 10.21 0.90
N ASN A 95 7.33 9.59 0.62
CA ASN A 95 6.12 9.76 1.41
C ASN A 95 5.88 8.64 2.42
N HIS A 96 6.85 7.76 2.68
CA HIS A 96 6.70 6.72 3.71
C HIS A 96 6.47 7.35 5.09
N ALA A 97 5.39 6.95 5.76
CA ALA A 97 5.13 7.31 7.15
C ALA A 97 5.17 6.05 8.03
N ALA A 98 6.06 6.05 9.02
CA ALA A 98 6.26 4.92 9.93
C ALA A 98 5.01 4.64 10.78
N ASP A 99 4.23 5.66 11.12
CA ASP A 99 2.99 5.53 11.90
C ASP A 99 1.97 4.63 11.20
N ASN A 100 1.96 4.61 9.86
CA ASN A 100 1.09 3.72 9.08
C ASN A 100 1.41 2.24 9.28
N LEU A 101 2.60 1.90 9.79
CA LEU A 101 2.99 0.51 10.02
C LEU A 101 2.09 -0.16 11.06
N GLU A 102 1.48 0.55 12.00
CA GLU A 102 0.59 -0.09 12.97
C GLU A 102 -0.70 -0.62 12.31
N ASP A 103 -1.12 0.02 11.22
CA ASP A 103 -2.39 -0.21 10.55
C ASP A 103 -2.27 -1.03 9.26
N VAL A 104 -1.06 -1.45 8.87
CA VAL A 104 -0.91 -2.34 7.71
C VAL A 104 -1.50 -3.72 7.98
N MET A 105 -2.29 -4.19 7.02
CA MET A 105 -3.07 -5.42 7.14
C MET A 105 -2.20 -6.67 7.38
N CYS A 106 -1.00 -6.74 6.79
CA CYS A 106 -0.11 -7.89 6.89
C CYS A 106 0.41 -8.19 8.32
N ARG A 107 0.13 -7.31 9.29
CA ARG A 107 0.40 -7.58 10.71
C ARG A 107 -0.66 -8.44 11.38
N SER A 108 -1.90 -8.36 10.91
CA SER A 108 -3.06 -9.00 11.56
C SER A 108 -3.77 -10.01 10.66
N LEU A 109 -3.50 -10.00 9.36
CA LEU A 109 -4.11 -10.88 8.37
C LEU A 109 -3.04 -11.71 7.66
N VAL A 110 -3.47 -12.85 7.13
CA VAL A 110 -2.70 -13.70 6.22
C VAL A 110 -3.55 -13.91 4.97
N SER A 111 -2.92 -13.91 3.79
CA SER A 111 -3.59 -14.25 2.54
C SER A 111 -3.38 -15.73 2.21
N VAL A 112 -4.42 -16.37 1.70
CA VAL A 112 -4.41 -17.78 1.34
C VAL A 112 -4.83 -17.92 -0.13
N ASP A 113 -4.01 -18.57 -0.95
CA ASP A 113 -4.42 -18.87 -2.32
C ASP A 113 -5.40 -20.06 -2.40
N TRP A 114 -5.99 -20.25 -3.57
CA TRP A 114 -6.98 -21.32 -3.79
C TRP A 114 -6.43 -22.74 -3.62
N ARG A 115 -5.10 -22.93 -3.63
CA ARG A 115 -4.45 -24.21 -3.33
C ARG A 115 -4.12 -24.35 -1.84
N GLY A 116 -4.41 -23.33 -1.04
CA GLY A 116 -4.14 -23.29 0.38
C GLY A 116 -2.75 -22.78 0.75
N HIS A 117 -1.93 -22.23 -0.16
CA HIS A 117 -0.63 -21.67 0.22
C HIS A 117 -0.78 -20.31 0.88
N LEU A 118 0.14 -20.00 1.80
CA LEU A 118 0.10 -18.80 2.63
C LEU A 118 1.04 -17.70 2.14
N TYR A 119 0.60 -16.45 2.32
CA TYR A 119 1.31 -15.22 2.01
C TYR A 119 1.01 -14.17 3.09
N ASP A 120 1.94 -13.27 3.38
CA ASP A 120 1.67 -12.22 4.39
C ASP A 120 0.60 -11.20 3.94
N CYS A 121 0.36 -11.04 2.64
CA CYS A 121 -0.73 -10.20 2.10
C CYS A 121 -1.13 -10.64 0.68
N ASP A 122 -2.21 -10.07 0.17
CA ASP A 122 -2.70 -10.27 -1.18
C ASP A 122 -1.70 -9.79 -2.25
N PHE A 123 -0.98 -8.68 -2.03
CA PHE A 123 0.05 -8.24 -2.97
C PHE A 123 1.24 -9.20 -3.03
N ASN A 124 1.65 -9.76 -1.88
CA ASN A 124 2.64 -10.84 -1.85
C ASN A 124 2.13 -12.06 -2.63
N GLN A 125 0.84 -12.41 -2.50
CA GLN A 125 0.23 -13.48 -3.29
C GLN A 125 0.26 -13.17 -4.80
N GLN A 126 -0.09 -11.94 -5.21
CA GLN A 126 -0.03 -11.52 -6.62
C GLN A 126 1.39 -11.54 -7.20
N LEU A 127 2.41 -11.42 -6.35
CA LEU A 127 3.82 -11.49 -6.73
C LEU A 127 4.46 -12.87 -6.51
N GLY A 128 3.71 -13.86 -6.00
CA GLY A 128 4.24 -15.19 -5.69
C GLY A 128 5.22 -15.21 -4.50
N LEU A 129 5.22 -14.17 -3.67
CA LEU A 129 6.09 -14.02 -2.50
C LEU A 129 5.53 -14.82 -1.32
N ALA A 130 5.72 -16.14 -1.35
CA ALA A 130 5.25 -17.05 -0.30
C ALA A 130 5.72 -16.62 1.10
N LEU A 131 4.87 -16.91 2.10
CA LEU A 131 5.15 -16.66 3.51
C LEU A 131 6.47 -17.36 3.92
N PRO A 132 7.38 -16.69 4.67
CA PRO A 132 8.62 -17.31 5.11
C PRO A 132 8.35 -18.37 6.20
N GLY A 133 8.89 -19.57 6.05
CA GLY A 133 8.76 -20.58 7.08
C GLY A 133 9.47 -21.89 6.76
N PRO A 134 9.84 -22.67 7.79
CA PRO A 134 10.44 -23.98 7.62
C PRO A 134 9.33 -24.98 7.27
N THR A 135 9.05 -25.18 5.99
CA THR A 135 8.25 -26.34 5.57
C THR A 135 9.05 -27.27 4.69
N GLN A 136 8.80 -28.57 4.81
CA GLN A 136 9.48 -29.61 4.03
C GLN A 136 9.31 -29.44 2.51
N SER A 137 8.23 -28.76 2.09
CA SER A 137 7.89 -28.46 0.69
C SER A 137 8.33 -27.07 0.23
N GLY A 138 8.91 -26.25 1.11
CA GLY A 138 9.34 -24.87 0.81
C GLY A 138 8.20 -23.85 0.65
N ARG A 139 6.94 -24.23 0.89
CA ARG A 139 5.77 -23.33 0.86
C ARG A 139 4.80 -23.65 1.99
N PRO A 140 4.56 -22.71 2.94
CA PRO A 140 3.57 -22.89 3.98
C PRO A 140 2.15 -23.02 3.43
N HIS A 141 1.35 -23.88 4.05
CA HIS A 141 -0.03 -24.18 3.67
C HIS A 141 -0.98 -23.93 4.86
N LEU A 142 -2.24 -23.58 4.58
CA LEU A 142 -3.32 -23.38 5.55
C LEU A 142 -3.42 -24.47 6.63
N ARG A 143 -3.12 -25.73 6.31
CA ARG A 143 -3.15 -26.83 7.29
C ARG A 143 -2.10 -26.68 8.39
N ASP A 144 -1.01 -25.97 8.09
CA ASP A 144 0.09 -25.73 9.02
C ASP A 144 -0.37 -24.75 10.12
N LEU A 145 -1.34 -23.87 9.84
CA LEU A 145 -1.93 -22.95 10.83
C LEU A 145 -2.69 -23.66 11.95
N LEU A 146 -3.02 -24.95 11.79
CA LEU A 146 -3.61 -25.76 12.85
C LEU A 146 -2.58 -26.19 13.90
N ARG A 147 -1.28 -26.06 13.59
CA ARG A 147 -0.16 -26.56 14.40
C ARG A 147 0.85 -25.46 14.73
N GLU A 148 0.90 -24.42 13.92
CA GLU A 148 1.87 -23.35 14.02
C GLU A 148 1.18 -21.99 14.22
N ASP A 149 1.70 -21.22 15.18
CA ASP A 149 1.35 -19.81 15.31
C ASP A 149 2.27 -18.95 14.43
N LEU A 150 1.67 -18.02 13.70
CA LEU A 150 2.37 -17.02 12.89
C LEU A 150 2.67 -15.73 13.67
N SER A 151 2.11 -15.58 14.87
CA SER A 151 2.32 -14.42 15.73
C SER A 151 3.81 -14.20 16.00
N GLY A 152 4.24 -12.94 15.96
CA GLY A 152 5.64 -12.57 16.16
C GLY A 152 6.60 -12.92 15.01
N ARG A 153 6.17 -13.66 13.97
CA ARG A 153 7.03 -13.93 12.81
C ARG A 153 7.26 -12.66 11.99
N PRO A 154 8.41 -12.50 11.32
CA PRO A 154 8.64 -11.35 10.44
C PRO A 154 7.76 -11.42 9.19
N VAL A 155 7.29 -10.26 8.74
CA VAL A 155 6.51 -10.12 7.49
C VAL A 155 7.46 -10.00 6.31
N ARG A 156 7.22 -10.74 5.22
CA ARG A 156 7.99 -10.59 3.98
C ARG A 156 7.65 -9.27 3.29
N VAL A 157 8.66 -8.42 3.13
CA VAL A 157 8.54 -7.09 2.50
C VAL A 157 9.21 -7.04 1.13
N ALA A 158 8.72 -6.16 0.26
CA ALA A 158 9.28 -5.82 -1.05
C ALA A 158 8.91 -4.37 -1.42
N ASP A 159 9.33 -3.90 -2.60
CA ASP A 159 9.12 -2.49 -3.02
C ASP A 159 7.65 -2.03 -2.94
N HIS A 160 6.68 -2.89 -3.28
CA HIS A 160 5.25 -2.53 -3.21
C HIS A 160 4.76 -2.19 -1.78
N CYS A 161 5.47 -2.61 -0.73
CA CYS A 161 5.09 -2.31 0.66
C CYS A 161 5.16 -0.80 0.96
N PHE A 162 5.94 -0.03 0.20
CA PHE A 162 5.89 1.44 0.30
C PHE A 162 4.54 2.00 -0.11
N GLY A 163 3.80 1.36 -1.03
CA GLY A 163 2.43 1.77 -1.36
C GLY A 163 1.47 1.67 -0.18
N CYS A 164 1.67 0.70 0.71
CA CYS A 164 0.83 0.51 1.91
C CYS A 164 1.12 1.54 3.00
N THR A 165 2.33 2.10 3.02
CA THR A 165 2.83 2.97 4.10
C THR A 165 3.04 4.43 3.66
N ALA A 166 2.89 4.74 2.37
CA ALA A 166 3.03 6.09 1.85
C ALA A 166 1.81 6.97 2.19
N GLY A 167 2.06 8.25 2.45
CA GLY A 167 1.03 9.25 2.74
C GLY A 167 0.26 8.91 4.01
N GLN A 168 -1.07 8.90 3.91
CA GLN A 168 -1.96 8.47 5.00
C GLN A 168 -2.19 6.95 5.05
N GLY A 169 -1.39 6.19 4.30
CA GLY A 169 -1.51 4.74 4.19
C GLY A 169 -2.56 4.31 3.17
N SER A 170 -2.43 3.08 2.69
CA SER A 170 -3.39 2.46 1.75
C SER A 170 -3.87 1.11 2.27
N SER A 171 -4.28 1.06 3.54
CA SER A 171 -4.92 -0.11 4.12
C SER A 171 -6.39 -0.16 3.70
N CYS A 172 -6.99 -1.34 3.62
CA CYS A 172 -8.45 -1.48 3.40
C CYS A 172 -9.30 -0.87 4.53
N GLY A 173 -8.68 -0.34 5.60
CA GLY A 173 -9.34 0.52 6.60
C GLY A 173 -9.46 1.98 6.20
N GLY A 174 -8.82 2.40 5.10
CA GLY A 174 -8.69 3.79 4.68
C GLY A 174 -7.69 4.58 5.51
N ALA A 175 -7.24 5.70 4.94
CA ALA A 175 -6.57 6.77 5.67
C ALA A 175 -7.50 7.30 6.79
N LEU A 176 -7.04 7.32 8.04
CA LEU A 176 -7.79 7.85 9.19
C LEU A 176 -7.98 9.38 9.11
#